data_AF-A0A0H5QN04-F1
#
_entry.id   AF-A0A0H5QN04-F1
#
_cell.length_a   1.000
_cell.length_b   1.000
_cell.length_c   1.000
_cell.angle_alpha   90.00
_cell.angle_beta   90.00
_cell.angle_gamma   90.00
#
_symmetry.space_group_name_H-M   'P 1'
#
loop_
_entity.id
_entity.type
_entity.pdbx_description
1 polymer ?
#
loop_
_entity_poly.entity_id
_entity_poly.type
_entity_poly.pdbx_seq_one_letter_code
_entity_poly.pdbx_strand_id
1 'polypeptide(L)'
;ARFTCNAKCRWIEAAFCIRTIIIHDGCHNHPIPHVDKANFYTKKSLAQIILANPIVKSLKLITGTPCIRSVSELHESFGNISRVAYFRRQVLQDWGLRLPGMFDAAVYRNLL
;
A
#
# COMPACT_ATOMS: atom_id res chain seq x y z
N ALA A 1 13.16 -2.32 -19.38
CA ALA A 1 14.31 -3.20 -19.11
C ALA A 1 14.61 -3.19 -17.62
N ARG A 2 14.95 -4.34 -17.01
CA ARG A 2 15.43 -4.37 -15.62
C ARG A 2 16.92 -3.98 -15.64
N PHE A 3 17.26 -2.85 -15.02
CA PHE A 3 18.66 -2.44 -14.87
C PHE A 3 19.31 -3.23 -13.74
N THR A 4 20.58 -3.58 -13.91
CA THR A 4 21.38 -4.13 -12.82
C THR A 4 21.71 -3.00 -11.83
N CYS A 5 21.48 -3.25 -10.54
CA CYS A 5 21.75 -2.30 -9.47
C CYS A 5 22.59 -2.98 -8.40
N ASN A 6 23.78 -2.43 -8.13
CA ASN A 6 24.67 -2.93 -7.09
C ASN A 6 24.40 -2.30 -5.73
N ALA A 7 23.59 -1.23 -5.67
CA ALA A 7 23.20 -0.62 -4.41
C ALA A 7 22.28 -1.57 -3.62
N LYS A 8 22.51 -1.65 -2.31
CA LYS A 8 21.83 -2.56 -1.39
C LYS A 8 21.19 -1.78 -0.25
N CYS A 9 20.06 -2.28 0.24
CA CYS A 9 19.47 -1.82 1.49
C CYS A 9 19.46 -2.98 2.49
N ARG A 10 19.90 -2.72 3.71
CA ARG A 10 19.78 -3.65 4.83
C ARG A 10 19.01 -3.03 5.99
N TRP A 11 18.26 -3.87 6.67
CA TRP A 11 17.45 -3.50 7.82
C TRP A 11 18.18 -4.06 9.04
N ILE A 12 18.41 -3.21 10.04
CA ILE A 12 19.09 -3.59 11.28
C ILE A 12 18.18 -3.18 12.41
N GLU A 13 17.76 -4.17 13.21
CA GLU A 13 17.05 -3.91 14.46
C GLU A 13 18.02 -3.30 15.46
N ALA A 14 17.65 -2.15 16.04
CA ALA A 14 18.48 -1.51 17.04
C ALA A 14 18.41 -2.32 18.35
N ALA A 15 19.55 -2.83 18.82
CA ALA A 15 19.60 -3.69 20.01
C ALA A 15 19.04 -3.04 21.29
N PHE A 16 19.00 -1.71 21.35
CA PHE A 16 18.64 -0.93 22.54
C PHE A 16 17.29 -0.22 22.43
N CYS A 17 16.55 -0.34 21.32
CA CYS A 17 15.22 0.27 21.21
C CYS A 17 14.34 -0.41 20.14
N ILE A 18 13.03 -0.16 20.19
CA ILE A 18 12.05 -0.64 19.20
C ILE A 18 12.14 0.08 17.83
N ARG A 19 13.34 0.48 17.42
CA ARG A 19 13.57 1.17 16.15
C ARG A 19 14.35 0.27 15.20
N THR A 20 14.10 0.44 13.91
CA THR A 20 14.85 -0.20 12.84
C THR A 20 15.66 0.86 12.11
N ILE A 21 16.94 0.57 11.86
CA ILE A 21 17.82 1.39 11.04
C ILE A 21 17.86 0.78 9.64
N ILE A 22 17.55 1.59 8.63
CA ILE A 22 17.73 1.22 7.23
C ILE A 22 19.05 1.80 6.77
N ILE A 23 19.99 0.94 6.39
CA ILE A 23 21.27 1.34 5.83
C ILE A 23 21.25 1.06 4.34
N HIS A 24 21.40 2.13 3.55
CA HIS A 24 21.64 2.05 2.12
C HIS A 24 23.15 2.07 1.87
N ASP A 25 23.63 1.18 1.00
CA ASP A 25 25.03 1.05 0.63
C ASP A 25 25.17 1.04 -0.90
N GLY A 26 26.15 1.78 -1.42
CA GLY A 26 26.39 1.96 -2.86
C GLY A 26 25.67 3.16 -3.48
N CYS A 27 25.88 3.35 -4.79
CA CYS A 27 25.29 4.44 -5.58
C CYS A 27 24.45 3.88 -6.75
N HIS A 28 23.31 4.51 -7.03
CA HIS A 28 22.45 4.15 -8.17
C HIS A 28 23.03 4.73 -9.47
N ASN A 29 23.90 3.98 -10.13
CA ASN A 29 24.47 4.34 -11.45
C ASN A 29 23.57 3.91 -12.63
N HIS A 30 22.25 3.99 -12.45
CA HIS A 30 21.28 3.71 -13.51
C HIS A 30 20.14 4.74 -13.43
N PRO A 31 19.40 4.97 -14.52
CA PRO A 31 18.22 5.82 -14.48
C PRO A 31 17.23 5.34 -13.43
N ILE A 32 16.59 6.29 -12.74
CA ILE A 32 15.48 5.96 -11.84
C ILE A 32 14.39 5.29 -12.69
N PRO A 33 13.94 4.08 -12.34
CA PRO A 33 12.89 3.42 -13.11
C PRO A 33 11.63 4.28 -13.08
N HIS A 34 10.88 4.29 -14.19
CA HIS A 34 9.60 5.00 -14.22
C HIS A 34 8.72 4.46 -13.10
N VAL A 35 8.29 5.36 -12.23
CA VAL A 35 7.43 5.02 -11.11
C VAL A 35 6.04 4.66 -11.65
N ASP A 36 5.73 3.37 -11.68
CA ASP A 36 4.41 2.86 -12.06
C ASP A 36 3.39 3.12 -10.92
N LYS A 37 2.86 4.34 -10.88
CA LYS A 37 1.91 4.81 -9.89
C LYS A 37 0.57 5.11 -10.56
N ALA A 38 -0.48 4.47 -10.06
CA ALA A 38 -1.85 4.80 -10.41
C ALA A 38 -2.11 6.32 -10.32
N ASN A 39 -2.68 6.87 -11.38
CA ASN A 39 -3.06 8.28 -11.46
C ASN A 39 -4.31 8.56 -10.60
N PHE A 40 -4.71 9.83 -10.55
CA PHE A 40 -5.87 10.27 -9.75
C PHE A 40 -7.17 9.55 -10.13
N TYR A 41 -7.46 9.45 -11.44
CA TYR A 41 -8.70 8.84 -11.93
C TYR A 41 -8.74 7.34 -11.63
N THR A 42 -7.62 6.63 -11.80
CA THR A 42 -7.54 5.19 -11.47
C THR A 42 -7.76 4.95 -9.98
N LYS A 43 -7.21 5.80 -9.11
CA LYS A 43 -7.46 5.73 -7.66
C LYS A 43 -8.93 6.00 -7.34
N LYS A 44 -9.57 6.94 -8.03
CA LYS A 44 -11.00 7.23 -7.89
C LYS A 44 -11.86 6.03 -8.29
N SER A 45 -11.53 5.34 -9.39
CA SER A 45 -12.21 4.12 -9.80
C SER A 45 -12.03 2.99 -8.77
N LEU A 46 -10.83 2.82 -8.23
CA LEU A 46 -10.59 1.86 -7.14
C LEU A 46 -11.45 2.18 -5.92
N ALA A 47 -11.56 3.46 -5.54
CA ALA A 47 -12.42 3.88 -4.43
C ALA A 47 -13.88 3.54 -4.68
N GLN A 48 -14.41 3.77 -5.89
CA GLN A 48 -15.78 3.40 -6.25
C GLN A 48 -16.04 1.90 -6.10
N ILE A 49 -15.11 1.05 -6.56
CA ILE A 49 -15.21 -0.42 -6.39
C ILE A 49 -15.24 -0.81 -4.91
N ILE A 50 -14.37 -0.20 -4.10
CA ILE A 50 -14.33 -0.47 -2.65
C ILE A 50 -15.64 -0.06 -1.98
N LEU A 51 -16.18 1.12 -2.31
CA LEU A 51 -17.41 1.64 -1.72
C LEU A 51 -18.65 0.87 -2.16
N ALA A 52 -18.65 0.29 -3.37
CA ALA A 52 -19.73 -0.57 -3.84
C ALA A 52 -19.87 -1.87 -3.02
N ASN A 53 -18.76 -2.38 -2.45
CA ASN A 53 -18.80 -3.50 -1.51
C ASN A 53 -17.68 -3.40 -0.46
N PRO A 54 -17.90 -2.63 0.63
CA PRO A 54 -16.86 -2.30 1.61
C PRO A 54 -16.35 -3.53 2.38
N ILE A 55 -17.10 -4.63 2.39
CA ILE A 55 -16.76 -5.86 3.11
C ILE A 55 -15.66 -6.65 2.38
N VAL A 56 -15.52 -6.48 1.07
CA VAL A 56 -14.55 -7.23 0.26
C VAL A 56 -13.13 -6.91 0.70
N LYS A 57 -12.36 -7.95 1.03
CA LYS A 57 -10.95 -7.84 1.42
C LYS A 57 -10.06 -7.61 0.20
N SER A 58 -8.91 -6.98 0.41
CA SER A 58 -7.95 -6.64 -0.64
C SER A 58 -7.52 -7.83 -1.51
N LEU A 59 -7.36 -9.02 -0.92
CA LEU A 59 -7.05 -10.23 -1.68
C LEU A 59 -8.12 -10.52 -2.73
N LYS A 60 -9.41 -10.47 -2.36
CA LYS A 60 -10.52 -10.69 -3.29
C LYS A 60 -10.64 -9.59 -4.35
N LEU A 61 -10.28 -8.35 -4.01
CA LEU A 61 -10.23 -7.27 -5.01
C LEU A 61 -9.18 -7.56 -6.10
N ILE A 62 -8.04 -8.14 -5.72
CA ILE A 62 -6.93 -8.45 -6.63
C ILE A 62 -7.16 -9.74 -7.41
N THR A 63 -7.75 -10.76 -6.79
CA THR A 63 -8.06 -11.99 -7.53
C THR A 63 -9.27 -11.81 -8.44
N GLY A 64 -10.14 -10.85 -8.14
CA GLY A 64 -11.46 -10.76 -8.73
C GLY A 64 -12.38 -11.91 -8.26
N THR A 65 -13.56 -11.95 -8.85
CA THR A 65 -14.55 -13.05 -8.77
C THR A 65 -15.13 -13.27 -10.18
N PRO A 66 -15.92 -14.33 -10.42
CA PRO A 66 -16.56 -14.52 -11.72
C PRO A 66 -17.41 -13.33 -12.20
N CYS A 67 -17.92 -12.52 -11.27
CA CYS A 67 -18.76 -11.35 -11.57
C CYS A 67 -18.02 -10.01 -11.42
N ILE A 68 -16.82 -9.99 -10.84
CA ILE A 68 -16.08 -8.76 -10.51
C ILE A 68 -14.66 -8.90 -11.05
N ARG A 69 -14.30 -8.06 -12.03
CA ARG A 69 -12.95 -8.02 -12.59
C ARG A 69 -11.93 -7.64 -11.53
N SER A 70 -10.69 -8.08 -11.73
CA SER A 70 -9.61 -7.74 -10.81
C SER A 70 -9.30 -6.24 -10.87
N VAL A 71 -8.99 -5.65 -9.72
CA VAL A 71 -8.48 -4.27 -9.68
C VAL A 71 -7.10 -4.13 -10.32
N SER A 72 -6.35 -5.22 -10.53
CA SER A 72 -5.09 -5.17 -11.28
C SER A 72 -5.29 -4.79 -12.75
N GLU A 73 -6.50 -5.00 -13.28
CA GLU A 73 -6.86 -4.60 -14.64
C GLU A 73 -7.13 -3.09 -14.75
N LEU A 74 -7.43 -2.40 -13.63
CA LEU A 74 -7.47 -0.95 -13.60
C LEU A 74 -6.07 -0.34 -13.73
N HIS A 75 -5.08 -0.96 -13.09
CA HIS A 75 -3.68 -0.54 -13.11
C HIS A 75 -2.77 -1.63 -12.54
N GLU A 76 -1.62 -1.86 -13.17
CA GLU A 76 -0.67 -2.91 -12.79
C GLU A 76 -0.24 -2.83 -11.32
N SER A 77 0.10 -1.64 -10.82
CA SER A 77 0.38 -1.42 -9.39
C SER A 77 -0.67 -1.99 -8.40
N PHE A 78 -1.94 -2.15 -8.80
CA PHE A 78 -2.99 -2.74 -7.96
C PHE A 78 -2.97 -4.28 -7.92
N GLY A 79 -2.05 -4.94 -8.63
CA GLY A 79 -1.72 -6.35 -8.36
C GLY A 79 -1.02 -6.57 -7.00
N ASN A 80 -0.57 -5.51 -6.34
CA ASN A 80 0.06 -5.59 -5.02
C ASN A 80 -0.95 -5.52 -3.87
N ILE A 81 -1.06 -6.61 -3.10
CA ILE A 81 -2.01 -6.74 -1.97
C ILE A 81 -1.83 -5.69 -0.88
N SER A 82 -0.59 -5.38 -0.51
CA SER A 82 -0.29 -4.40 0.51
C SER A 82 -0.72 -2.99 0.07
N ARG A 83 -0.53 -2.69 -1.22
CA ARG A 83 -0.95 -1.42 -1.82
C ARG A 83 -2.47 -1.28 -1.87
N VAL A 84 -3.19 -2.31 -2.32
CA VAL A 84 -4.67 -2.29 -2.33
C VAL A 84 -5.21 -2.24 -0.90
N ALA A 85 -4.60 -2.93 0.06
CA ALA A 85 -4.97 -2.85 1.47
C ALA A 85 -4.76 -1.46 2.05
N TYR A 86 -3.68 -0.77 1.69
CA TYR A 86 -3.46 0.62 2.07
C TYR A 86 -4.57 1.53 1.55
N PHE A 87 -4.84 1.51 0.23
CA PHE A 87 -5.90 2.35 -0.34
C PHE A 87 -7.28 1.99 0.22
N ARG A 88 -7.59 0.70 0.40
CA ARG A 88 -8.85 0.27 1.01
C ARG A 88 -9.01 0.82 2.41
N ARG A 89 -7.97 0.78 3.26
CA ARG A 89 -8.04 1.38 4.60
C ARG A 89 -8.32 2.88 4.51
N GLN A 90 -7.60 3.59 3.66
CA GLN A 90 -7.78 5.04 3.49
C GLN A 90 -9.20 5.39 3.00
N VAL A 91 -9.68 4.74 1.93
CA VAL A 91 -11.02 4.98 1.38
C VAL A 91 -12.12 4.72 2.41
N LEU A 92 -12.01 3.63 3.17
CA LEU A 92 -13.02 3.30 4.20
C LEU A 92 -12.97 4.27 5.38
N GLN A 93 -11.78 4.71 5.78
CA GLN A 93 -11.61 5.76 6.79
C GLN A 93 -12.23 7.09 6.35
N ASP A 94 -11.94 7.52 5.13
CA ASP A 94 -12.48 8.76 4.55
C ASP A 94 -14.02 8.70 4.42
N TRP A 95 -14.57 7.50 4.25
CA TRP A 95 -16.02 7.28 4.24
C TRP A 95 -16.66 7.14 5.64
N GLY A 96 -15.87 7.19 6.71
CA GLY A 96 -16.35 7.11 8.10
C GLY A 96 -16.45 5.69 8.66
N LEU A 97 -16.00 4.66 7.93
CA LEU A 97 -15.95 3.29 8.42
C LEU A 97 -14.61 2.99 9.10
N ARG A 98 -14.70 2.62 10.38
CA ARG A 98 -13.54 2.14 11.15
C ARG A 98 -13.38 0.63 10.95
N LEU A 99 -12.19 0.22 10.52
CA LEU A 99 -11.86 -1.19 10.44
C LEU A 99 -11.49 -1.74 11.82
N PRO A 100 -11.91 -2.97 12.18
CA PRO A 100 -11.52 -3.60 13.43
C PRO A 100 -9.99 -3.65 13.57
N GLY A 101 -9.47 -3.27 14.75
CA GLY A 101 -8.03 -3.27 15.04
C GLY A 101 -7.26 -2.01 14.62
N MET A 102 -7.92 -1.00 14.05
CA MET A 102 -7.35 0.34 13.96
C MET A 102 -7.49 1.06 15.30
N PHE A 103 -6.43 1.05 16.11
CA PHE A 103 -6.35 1.89 17.29
C PHE A 103 -6.16 3.36 16.88
N ASP A 104 -6.96 4.26 17.45
CA ASP A 104 -6.77 5.69 17.29
C ASP A 104 -5.41 6.09 17.87
N ALA A 105 -4.50 6.55 17.02
CA ALA A 105 -3.31 7.27 17.49
C ALA A 105 -3.68 8.53 18.30
N ALA A 106 -4.93 9.01 18.18
CA ALA A 106 -5.46 10.12 18.97
C ALA A 106 -5.69 9.76 20.46
N VAL A 107 -5.91 8.49 20.81
CA VAL A 107 -6.13 8.07 22.22
C VAL A 107 -4.83 8.14 23.03
N TYR A 108 -3.66 7.96 22.40
CA TYR A 108 -2.36 8.04 23.07
C TYR A 108 -1.82 9.47 23.28
N ARG A 109 -2.47 10.51 22.75
CA ARG A 109 -2.05 11.91 22.99
C ARG A 109 -2.46 12.46 24.36
N ASN A 110 -3.31 11.75 25.10
CA ASN A 110 -3.75 12.14 26.44
C ASN A 110 -3.18 11.23 27.56
N LEU A 111 -2.15 10.42 27.26
CA LEU A 111 -1.50 9.52 28.23
C LEU A 111 0.01 9.77 28.35
N LEU A 112 0.49 10.95 27.95
CA LEU A 112 1.84 11.46 28.25
C LEU A 112 1.73 12.85 28.88
#